data_AF-A0A560J6Q6-F1
#
_entry.id   AF-A0A560J6Q6-F1
#
_cell.length_a   1.000
_cell.length_b   1.000
_cell.length_c   1.000
_cell.angle_alpha   90.00
_cell.angle_beta   90.00
_cell.angle_gamma   90.00
#
_symmetry.space_group_name_H-M   'P 1'
#
loop_
_entity.id
_entity.type
_entity.pdbx_description
1 polymer ?
#
loop_
_entity_poly.entity_id
_entity_poly.type
_entity_poly.pdbx_seq_one_letter_code
_entity_poly.pdbx_strand_id
1 'polypeptide(L)'
;MKSVTFTFRDQASDEAQGRLRDQVLSLPGVRNVARISPEARKPALRRMWYAEVADDAAASTLIAHLRDHDDIQSADVPAERVCSTHAHQPARARTLDGP
;
A
#
# COMPACT_ATOMS: atom_id res chain seq x y z
N MET A 1 -8.27 -8.24 5.92
CA MET A 1 -6.96 -7.74 6.36
C MET A 1 -6.50 -6.75 5.31
N LYS A 2 -6.00 -5.59 5.72
CA LYS A 2 -5.56 -4.53 4.80
C LYS A 2 -4.04 -4.46 4.83
N SER A 3 -3.44 -4.07 3.70
CA SER A 3 -2.03 -3.75 3.65
C SER A 3 -1.88 -2.27 3.35
N VAL A 4 -0.96 -1.62 4.04
CA VAL A 4 -0.55 -0.24 3.77
C VAL A 4 0.84 -0.32 3.18
N THR A 5 1.06 0.29 2.03
CA THR A 5 2.37 0.37 1.39
C THR A 5 2.95 1.76 1.59
N PHE A 6 4.23 1.83 1.94
CA PHE A 6 4.92 3.10 2.11
C PHE A 6 6.35 3.01 1.60
N THR A 7 6.85 4.15 1.17
CA THR A 7 8.17 4.29 0.56
C THR A 7 8.97 5.30 1.35
N PHE A 8 10.17 4.90 1.75
CA PHE A 8 11.12 5.78 2.40
C PHE A 8 11.81 6.70 1.38
N ARG A 9 12.18 7.90 1.83
CA ARG A 9 13.00 8.84 1.05
C ARG A 9 14.41 8.28 0.83
N ASP A 10 15.12 8.84 -0.15
CA ASP A 10 16.49 8.45 -0.51
C ASP A 10 17.48 8.59 0.67
N GLN A 11 17.27 9.61 1.50
CA GLN A 11 18.10 9.97 2.66
C GLN A 11 17.86 9.11 3.91
N ALA A 12 16.85 8.25 3.91
CA ALA A 12 16.51 7.44 5.08
C ALA A 12 17.50 6.27 5.24
N SER A 13 18.37 6.36 6.24
CA SER A 13 19.32 5.30 6.62
C SER A 13 18.62 4.00 7.02
N ASP A 14 19.28 2.85 6.83
CA ASP A 14 18.72 1.53 7.18
C ASP A 14 18.34 1.44 8.68
N GLU A 15 19.07 2.14 9.55
CA GLU A 15 18.71 2.29 10.98
C GLU A 15 17.41 3.05 11.20
N ALA A 16 17.18 4.16 10.48
CA ALA A 16 15.95 4.94 10.57
C ALA A 16 14.75 4.12 10.09
N GLN A 17 14.94 3.33 9.01
CA GLN A 17 13.94 2.39 8.53
C GLN A 17 13.64 1.29 9.56
N GLY A 18 14.67 0.77 10.23
CA GLY A 18 14.52 -0.20 11.32
C GLY A 18 13.75 0.36 12.52
N ARG A 19 14.08 1.58 12.96
CA ARG A 19 13.34 2.24 14.05
C ARG A 19 11.89 2.51 13.69
N LEU A 20 11.62 3.00 12.47
CA LEU A 20 10.25 3.23 12.04
C LEU A 20 9.46 1.92 11.93
N ARG A 21 10.09 0.84 11.48
CA ARG A 21 9.47 -0.50 11.48
C ARG A 21 9.03 -0.90 12.89
N ASP A 22 9.90 -0.78 13.89
CA ASP A 22 9.57 -1.13 15.28
C ASP A 22 8.48 -0.23 15.88
N GLN A 23 8.49 1.06 15.54
CA GLN A 23 7.42 1.99 15.92
C GLN A 23 6.08 1.58 15.30
N VAL A 24 6.07 1.29 13.99
CA VAL A 24 4.87 0.84 13.28
C VAL A 24 4.36 -0.48 13.84
N LEU A 25 5.25 -1.44 14.14
CA LEU A 25 4.86 -2.73 14.73
C LEU A 25 4.26 -2.58 16.13
N SER A 26 4.64 -1.53 16.86
CA SER A 26 4.06 -1.22 18.18
C SER A 26 2.68 -0.57 18.10
N LEU A 27 2.22 -0.15 16.93
CA LEU A 27 0.90 0.47 16.77
C LEU A 27 -0.22 -0.56 16.92
N PRO A 28 -1.32 -0.20 17.62
CA PRO A 28 -2.45 -1.10 17.78
C PRO A 28 -3.09 -1.42 16.43
N GLY A 29 -3.25 -2.72 16.15
CA GLY A 29 -3.84 -3.21 14.91
C GLY A 29 -2.84 -3.48 13.79
N VAL A 30 -1.56 -3.17 13.95
CA VAL A 30 -0.50 -3.63 13.04
C VAL A 30 -0.12 -5.07 13.39
N ARG A 31 -0.09 -5.94 12.38
CA ARG A 31 0.20 -7.38 12.52
C ARG A 31 1.58 -7.75 12.00
N ASN A 32 2.03 -7.10 10.94
CA ASN A 32 3.30 -7.40 10.30
C ASN A 32 3.82 -6.18 9.56
N VAL A 33 5.14 -6.07 9.44
CA VAL A 33 5.82 -5.01 8.67
C VAL A 33 7.03 -5.62 7.99
N ALA A 34 7.08 -5.54 6.66
CA ALA A 34 8.16 -6.13 5.88
C ALA A 34 8.46 -5.34 4.60
N ARG A 35 9.62 -5.61 4.01
CA ARG A 35 10.04 -5.04 2.72
C ARG A 35 9.34 -5.77 1.59
N ILE A 36 8.82 -5.04 0.60
CA ILE A 36 8.15 -5.64 -0.56
C ILE A 36 9.14 -6.39 -1.45
N SER A 37 10.32 -5.81 -1.66
CA SER A 37 11.33 -6.41 -2.55
C SER A 37 12.75 -6.13 -2.05
N PRO A 38 13.24 -6.90 -1.07
CA PRO A 38 14.61 -6.74 -0.56
C PRO A 38 15.67 -6.98 -1.64
N GLU A 39 15.37 -7.81 -2.65
CA GLU A 39 16.29 -8.23 -3.71
C GLU A 39 16.09 -7.47 -5.04
N ALA A 40 15.21 -6.47 -5.09
CA ALA A 40 14.97 -5.73 -6.32
C ALA A 40 16.23 -4.98 -6.79
N ARG A 41 16.58 -5.12 -8.07
CA ARG A 41 17.68 -4.33 -8.69
C ARG A 41 17.41 -2.82 -8.68
N LYS A 42 16.14 -2.39 -8.58
CA LYS A 42 15.76 -0.98 -8.53
C LYS A 42 15.80 -0.46 -7.07
N PRO A 43 16.59 0.59 -6.77
CA PRO A 43 16.71 1.12 -5.41
C PRO A 43 15.38 1.66 -4.86
N ALA A 44 14.51 2.21 -5.72
CA ALA A 44 13.18 2.66 -5.33
C ALA A 44 12.29 1.53 -4.77
N LEU A 45 12.40 0.31 -5.33
CA LEU A 45 11.63 -0.85 -4.86
C LEU A 45 12.21 -1.45 -3.57
N ARG A 46 13.53 -1.32 -3.34
CA ARG A 46 14.18 -1.74 -2.09
C ARG A 46 13.75 -0.90 -0.88
N ARG A 47 13.31 0.33 -1.13
CA ARG A 47 12.79 1.28 -0.14
C ARG A 47 11.29 1.18 0.09
N MET A 48 10.63 0.24 -0.60
CA MET A 48 9.20 0.04 -0.51
C MET A 48 8.91 -1.03 0.55
N TRP A 49 8.11 -0.63 1.52
CA TRP A 49 7.70 -1.46 2.66
C TRP A 49 6.19 -1.59 2.66
N TYR A 50 5.72 -2.68 3.25
CA TYR A 50 4.31 -2.88 3.52
C TYR A 50 4.11 -3.20 4.99
N ALA A 51 2.99 -2.75 5.52
CA ALA A 51 2.49 -3.12 6.83
C ALA A 51 1.11 -3.74 6.69
N GLU A 52 0.91 -4.88 7.32
CA GLU A 52 -0.39 -5.53 7.41
C GLU A 52 -1.11 -5.06 8.66
N VAL A 53 -2.36 -4.64 8.48
CA VAL A 53 -3.21 -4.16 9.56
C VAL A 53 -4.51 -4.95 9.63
N ALA A 54 -5.08 -5.00 10.83
CA ALA A 54 -6.33 -5.70 11.09
C ALA A 54 -7.51 -5.07 10.34
N ASP A 55 -7.66 -3.74 10.44
CA ASP A 55 -8.85 -3.00 10.01
C ASP A 55 -8.51 -1.66 9.34
N ASP A 56 -9.50 -1.05 8.69
CA ASP A 56 -9.36 0.22 7.96
C ASP A 56 -9.02 1.41 8.88
N ALA A 57 -9.52 1.39 10.12
CA ALA A 57 -9.18 2.37 11.15
C ALA A 57 -7.69 2.31 11.54
N ALA A 58 -7.11 1.12 11.59
CA ALA A 58 -5.69 0.92 11.84
C ALA A 58 -4.85 1.36 10.63
N ALA A 59 -5.32 1.10 9.39
CA ALA A 59 -4.68 1.60 8.17
C ALA A 59 -4.62 3.13 8.15
N SER A 60 -5.75 3.79 8.47
CA SER A 60 -5.85 5.25 8.49
C SER A 60 -4.93 5.88 9.54
N THR A 61 -4.90 5.30 10.74
CA THR A 61 -3.99 5.72 11.82
C THR A 61 -2.53 5.57 11.40
N LEU A 62 -2.19 4.43 10.79
CA LEU A 62 -0.85 4.16 10.30
C LEU A 62 -0.44 5.16 9.20
N ILE A 63 -1.31 5.44 8.24
CA ILE A 63 -1.02 6.41 7.17
C ILE A 63 -0.82 7.81 7.74
N ALA A 64 -1.65 8.24 8.70
CA ALA A 64 -1.47 9.52 9.36
C ALA A 64 -0.11 9.60 10.06
N HIS A 65 0.27 8.55 10.79
CA HIS A 65 1.57 8.47 11.46
C HIS A 65 2.75 8.48 10.49
N LEU A 66 2.64 7.74 9.38
CA LEU A 66 3.68 7.70 8.34
C LEU A 66 3.80 9.03 7.59
N ARG A 67 2.69 9.74 7.38
CA ARG A 67 2.69 11.06 6.70
C ARG A 67 3.30 12.17 7.55
N ASP A 68 3.22 12.05 8.87
CA ASP A 68 3.85 12.96 9.82
C ASP A 68 5.39 12.78 9.86
N HIS A 69 5.88 11.61 9.44
CA HIS A 69 7.28 11.26 9.51
C HIS A 69 8.08 11.79 8.30
N ASP A 70 9.14 12.58 8.56
CA ASP A 70 9.91 13.26 7.51
C ASP A 70 10.63 12.28 6.56
N ASP A 71 11.06 11.12 7.07
CA ASP A 71 11.70 10.06 6.28
C ASP A 71 10.78 9.34 5.29
N ILE A 72 9.47 9.55 5.36
CA ILE A 72 8.51 8.93 4.44
C ILE A 72 8.31 9.83 3.22
N GLN A 73 8.45 9.24 2.03
CA GLN A 73 8.16 9.89 0.77
C GLN A 73 6.68 9.78 0.42
N SER A 74 6.09 8.60 0.65
CA SER A 74 4.69 8.31 0.33
C SER A 74 4.19 7.15 1.17
N ALA A 75 2.93 7.22 1.60
CA ALA A 75 2.21 6.15 2.29
C ALA A 75 0.80 6.08 1.71
N ASP A 76 0.37 4.89 1.31
CA ASP A 76 -0.89 4.65 0.62
C ASP A 76 -1.43 3.26 0.95
N VAL A 77 -2.76 3.10 1.00
CA VAL A 77 -3.36 1.76 1.01
C VAL A 77 -3.40 1.33 -0.45
N PRO A 78 -2.59 0.37 -0.92
CA PRO A 78 -2.78 -0.19 -2.25
C PRO A 78 -4.24 -0.56 -2.38
N ALA A 79 -4.94 0.11 -3.30
CA ALA A 79 -6.33 -0.17 -3.58
C ALA A 79 -6.41 -1.69 -3.71
N GLU A 80 -7.19 -2.33 -2.84
CA GLU A 80 -7.50 -3.75 -3.02
C GLU A 80 -7.86 -3.84 -4.47
N ARG A 81 -7.12 -4.67 -5.22
CA ARG A 81 -7.50 -4.98 -6.58
C ARG A 81 -8.89 -5.58 -6.40
N VAL A 82 -9.91 -4.75 -6.57
CA VAL A 82 -11.14 -5.17 -7.18
C VAL A 82 -10.62 -5.87 -8.41
N CYS A 83 -10.56 -7.19 -8.34
CA CYS A 83 -11.05 -8.02 -9.42
C CYS A 83 -12.46 -7.52 -9.72
N SER A 84 -12.55 -6.32 -10.30
CA SER A 84 -13.42 -6.06 -11.41
C SER A 84 -12.97 -7.09 -12.43
N THR A 85 -13.45 -8.33 -12.25
CA THR A 85 -13.92 -9.13 -13.35
C THR A 85 -14.55 -8.11 -14.26
N HIS A 86 -13.85 -7.80 -15.35
CA HIS A 86 -14.39 -7.02 -16.43
C HIS A 86 -15.56 -7.89 -16.88
N ALA A 87 -16.71 -7.69 -16.25
CA ALA A 87 -17.97 -8.23 -16.67
C ALA A 87 -18.12 -7.60 -18.04
N HIS A 88 -17.75 -8.37 -19.06
CA HIS A 88 -17.98 -8.10 -20.44
C HIS A 88 -19.48 -7.91 -20.59
N GLN A 89 -19.93 -6.67 -20.38
CA GLN A 89 -21.33 -6.33 -20.45
C GLN A 89 -21.72 -6.52 -21.92
N PRO A 90 -22.73 -7.35 -22.20
CA PRO A 90 -22.98 -7.86 -23.54
C PRO A 90 -23.40 -6.71 -24.44
N ALA A 91 -22.78 -6.61 -25.61
CA ALA A 91 -23.30 -5.83 -26.71
C ALA A 91 -24.66 -6.42 -27.13
N ARG A 92 -25.74 -6.01 -26.43
CA ARG A 92 -27.10 -6.18 -26.92
C ARG A 92 -27.25 -5.22 -28.09
N ALA A 93 -26.89 -5.68 -29.28
CA ALA A 93 -27.34 -5.09 -30.53
C ALA A 93 -28.87 -5.27 -30.58
N ARG A 94 -29.57 -4.26 -30.03
CA ARG A 94 -31.02 -4.14 -30.16
C ARG A 94 -31.29 -3.49 -31.52
N THR A 95 -32.01 -4.24 -32.32
CA THR A 95 -32.62 -3.96 -33.62
C THR A 95 -33.26 -2.56 -33.71
N LEU A 96 -33.09 -1.91 -34.87
CA LEU A 96 -34.03 -0.95 -35.49
C LEU A 96 -33.65 -0.89 -36.99
N ASP A 97 -34.41 -1.56 -37.87
CA ASP A 97 -35.57 -1.00 -38.62
C ASP A 97 -35.06 -0.07 -39.75
N GLY A 98 -35.03 -0.52 -41.01
CA GLY A 98 -36.11 -0.27 -41.99
C GLY A 98 -35.91 1.12 -42.62
N PRO A 99 -36.11 1.36 -43.93
CA PRO A 99 -36.99 0.68 -44.89
C PRO A 99 -36.28 0.01 -46.10
#